data_AF-A0A4Q3ULJ7-F1
#
_entry.id   AF-A0A4Q3ULJ7-F1
#
_cell.length_a   1.000
_cell.length_b   1.000
_cell.length_c   1.000
_cell.angle_alpha   90.00
_cell.angle_beta   90.00
_cell.angle_gamma   90.00
#
_symmetry.space_group_name_H-M   'P 1'
#
loop_
_entity.id
_entity.type
_entity.pdbx_description
1 polymer ?
#
loop_
_entity_poly.entity_id
_entity_poly.type
_entity_poly.pdbx_seq_one_letter_code
_entity_poly.pdbx_strand_id
1 'polypeptide(L)' 'MSIPVVNLADFLSGDPQLKQNFVNKLGKAYEDVGFVAVKNHGIPDDLIAD' A
#
# COMPACT_ATOMS: atom_id res chain seq x y z
N MET A 1 16.62 -6.51 4.87
CA MET A 1 16.00 -5.38 4.15
C MET A 1 14.53 -5.74 4.01
N SER A 2 13.64 -4.98 4.65
CA SER A 2 12.20 -5.30 4.63
C SER A 2 11.52 -4.44 3.58
N ILE A 3 10.75 -5.06 2.68
CA ILE A 3 9.96 -4.32 1.70
C ILE A 3 8.87 -3.55 2.46
N PRO A 4 8.74 -2.23 2.26
CA PRO A 4 7.65 -1.45 2.84
C PRO A 4 6.30 -2.00 2.39
N VAL A 5 5.37 -2.14 3.32
CA VAL A 5 4.00 -2.61 3.04
C VAL A 5 3.00 -1.51 3.37
N VAL A 6 2.11 -1.20 2.43
CA VAL A 6 1.00 -0.25 2.63
C VAL A 6 -0.35 -0.93 2.44
N ASN A 7 -1.38 -0.43 3.12
CA ASN A 7 -2.74 -0.97 3.05
C ASN A 7 -3.63 -0.09 2.17
N LEU A 8 -4.12 -0.60 1.04
CA LEU A 8 -5.01 0.20 0.20
C LEU A 8 -6.32 0.57 0.92
N ALA A 9 -6.79 -0.27 1.86
CA ALA A 9 -7.99 0.04 2.64
C ALA A 9 -7.84 1.32 3.48
N ASP A 10 -6.63 1.66 3.95
CA ASP A 10 -6.39 2.88 4.72
C ASP A 10 -6.64 4.13 3.84
N PHE A 11 -6.27 4.05 2.56
CA PHE A 11 -6.49 5.11 1.58
C PHE A 11 -7.98 5.29 1.23
N LEU A 12 -8.73 4.19 1.18
CA LEU A 12 -10.15 4.15 0.82
C LEU A 12 -11.09 4.36 2.02
N SER A 13 -10.57 4.35 3.25
CA SER A 13 -11.35 4.39 4.50
C SER A 13 -12.22 5.64 4.71
N GLY A 14 -11.96 6.72 3.96
CA GLY A 14 -12.60 8.02 4.15
C GLY A 14 -12.02 8.83 5.33
N ASP A 15 -11.17 8.23 6.16
CA ASP A 15 -10.43 8.92 7.22
C ASP A 15 -9.26 9.71 6.62
N PRO A 16 -9.26 11.06 6.74
CA PRO A 16 -8.19 11.90 6.19
C PRO A 16 -6.80 11.57 6.75
N GLN A 17 -6.72 11.14 8.01
CA GLN A 17 -5.46 10.84 8.68
C GLN A 17 -4.89 9.51 8.21
N LEU A 18 -5.73 8.49 8.05
CA LEU A 18 -5.31 7.21 7.45
C LEU A 18 -4.87 7.38 5.99
N LYS A 19 -5.60 8.21 5.22
CA LYS A 19 -5.24 8.54 3.85
C LYS A 19 -3.88 9.24 3.76
N GLN A 20 -3.65 10.26 4.60
CA GLN A 20 -2.37 10.96 4.61
C GLN A 20 -1.21 10.03 5.01
N ASN A 21 -1.44 9.18 6.02
CA ASN A 21 -0.45 8.19 6.45
C ASN A 21 -0.11 7.19 5.34
N PHE A 22 -1.10 6.73 4.57
CA PHE A 22 -0.87 5.88 3.40
C PHE A 22 -0.01 6.59 2.36
N VAL A 23 -0.36 7.82 1.97
CA VAL A 23 0.37 8.60 0.95
C VAL A 23 1.82 8.84 1.37
N ASN A 24 2.05 9.23 2.63
CA ASN A 24 3.40 9.48 3.14
C ASN A 24 4.27 8.21 3.12
N LYS A 25 3.71 7.06 3.52
CA LYS A 25 4.43 5.78 3.48
C LYS A 25 4.72 5.33 2.06
N LEU A 26 3.78 5.54 1.15
CA LEU A 26 3.94 5.20 -0.26
C LEU A 26 5.08 6.01 -0.89
N GLY A 27 5.08 7.33 -0.69
CA GLY A 27 6.15 8.21 -1.19
C GLY A 27 7.52 7.81 -0.65
N LYS A 28 7.61 7.62 0.67
CA LYS A 28 8.87 7.21 1.32
C LYS A 28 9.37 5.86 0.84
N ALA A 29 8.48 4.89 0.59
CA ALA A 29 8.86 3.58 0.06
C ALA A 29 9.49 3.69 -1.34
N TYR A 30 8.93 4.53 -2.21
CA TYR A 30 9.49 4.77 -3.54
C TYR A 30 10.79 5.57 -3.50
N GLU A 31 10.94 6.52 -2.57
CA GLU A 31 12.16 7.31 -2.40
C GLU A 31 13.32 6.47 -1.84
N ASP A 32 13.07 5.69 -0.77
CA ASP A 32 14.11 4.96 -0.05
C ASP A 32 14.49 3.63 -0.72
N VAL A 33 13.51 2.90 -1.26
CA VAL A 33 13.67 1.51 -1.74
C VAL A 33 13.38 1.37 -3.24
N GLY A 34 12.55 2.25 -3.80
CA GLY A 34 12.05 2.14 -5.18
C GLY A 34 10.98 1.05 -5.38
N PHE A 35 10.60 0.35 -4.31
CA PHE A 35 9.60 -0.72 -4.36
C PHE A 35 8.72 -0.73 -3.09
N VAL A 36 7.48 -1.17 -3.24
CA VAL A 36 6.47 -1.24 -2.19
C VAL A 36 5.52 -2.41 -2.45
N ALA A 37 5.13 -3.12 -1.39
CA ALA A 37 4.06 -4.09 -1.45
C ALA A 37 2.73 -3.45 -0.99
N VAL A 38 1.67 -3.65 -1.76
CA VAL A 38 0.33 -3.15 -1.43
C VAL A 38 -0.52 -4.33 -0.96
N LYS A 39 -1.07 -4.27 0.25
CA LYS A 39 -2.06 -5.23 0.74
C LYS A 39 -3.48 -4.71 0.53
N ASN A 40 -4.44 -5.64 0.46
CA ASN A 40 -5.84 -5.35 0.18
C ASN A 40 -6.02 -4.56 -1.14
N HIS A 41 -5.25 -4.90 -2.18
CA HIS A 41 -5.28 -4.21 -3.47
C HIS A 41 -6.57 -4.44 -4.28
N GLY A 42 -7.48 -5.29 -3.80
CA GLY A 42 -8.80 -5.50 -4.39
C GLY A 42 -8.82 -6.41 -5.62
N ILE A 43 -7.72 -7.10 -5.91
CA ILE A 43 -7.67 -8.13 -6.94
C ILE A 43 -7.83 -9.47 -6.22
N PRO A 44 -8.87 -10.27 -6.53
CA PRO A 44 -9.04 -11.60 -5.97
C PRO A 44 -7.80 -12.47 -6.22
N ASP A 45 -7.37 -13.21 -5.20
CA ASP A 45 -6.19 -14.07 -5.28
C ASP A 45 -6.33 -15.12 -6.39
N ASP A 46 -7.53 -15.65 -6.62
CA ASP A 46 -7.84 -16.62 -7.68
C ASP A 46 -7.59 -16.08 -9.11
N LEU A 47 -7.56 -14.76 -9.30
CA LEU A 47 -7.21 -14.15 -10.60
C LEU A 47 -5.70 -14.04 -10.82
N ILE A 48 -4.90 -14.27 -9.78
CA ILE A 48 -3.44 -14.09 -9.76
C ILE A 48 -2.74 -15.43 -9.49
N ALA A 49 -3.47 -16.42 -8.97
CA ALA A 49 -2.99 -17.78 -8.80
C ALA A 49 -2.89 -18.47 -10.17
N ASP A 50 -1.67 -18.86 -10.56
CA ASP A 50 -1.38 -19.75 -11.70
C ASP A 50 -1.99 -21.15 -11.50
#